data_AF-A0A2H1EIZ0-F1
#
_entry.id   AF-A0A2H1EIZ0-F1
#
_cell.length_a   1.000
_cell.length_b   1.000
_cell.length_c   1.000
_cell.angle_alpha   90.00
_cell.angle_beta   90.00
_cell.angle_gamma   90.00
#
_symmetry.space_group_name_H-M   'P 1'
#
loop_
_entity.id
_entity.type
_entity.pdbx_description
1 polymer ?
#
loop_
_entity_poly.entity_id
_entity_poly.type
_entity_poly.pdbx_seq_one_letter_code
_entity_poly.pdbx_strand_id
1 'polypeptide(L)'
;MRKGIQVIPIIIPTDTVKGTDLEPLEFCDVCFQRGKPNLCETYRNTFTKTASLQFSQKTRLDKILNRLEIRPRSVEKKWTLVVDSQKRNEFLDSLWGANITVHTLEDHVKVITRLYKPEIRKLGDREEIELPSKESWEEFDPKSRDWIPLEVATKKDKFYATVNLGNVLKCSSFEGTTYFRTYLNGATPMLASMEKRAVYNIVSTLAEPISSIWKSDAGESRGFVGFDQLPNIPDEIFNVIRRLATIDKRIPDTLIFENNDYELVKTVLSCIKIDLVKSSDIMTTVLDKKSDVPVLLDDIQKERLDVMLDILKEMGGKIDLEKEGLSISGTRGLIKIVFVDSDKSTQDGNLVKIAMSALEDPPRFAEILFMIKKRLGLLDLPLENMLSQHWPIISDSDLQYVIQTAISWWSHNPVLASKILGDGKKFSKVKEWNNKIKEGKIRSSLDTVTLGKIIKQKESNMLK
;
A
#
# COMPACT_ATOMS: atom_id res chain seq x y z
N MET A 1 -38.64 -41.34 -19.20
CA MET A 1 -38.27 -40.00 -19.70
C MET A 1 -38.40 -38.99 -18.57
N ARG A 2 -37.28 -38.51 -18.04
CA ARG A 2 -37.07 -37.18 -17.43
C ARG A 2 -35.54 -37.06 -17.28
N LYS A 3 -34.93 -36.28 -18.19
CA LYS A 3 -33.48 -36.00 -18.16
C LYS A 3 -33.22 -35.10 -16.97
N GLY A 4 -32.36 -35.54 -16.04
CA GLY A 4 -31.84 -34.70 -14.97
C GLY A 4 -30.92 -33.65 -15.55
N ILE A 5 -31.23 -32.38 -15.31
CA ILE A 5 -30.36 -31.25 -15.63
C ILE A 5 -29.24 -31.27 -14.59
N GLN A 6 -28.05 -31.65 -15.03
CA GLN A 6 -26.84 -31.58 -14.24
C GLN A 6 -26.36 -30.12 -14.26
N VAL A 7 -26.61 -29.40 -13.18
CA VAL A 7 -26.11 -28.03 -12.99
C VAL A 7 -24.60 -28.16 -12.72
N ILE A 8 -23.79 -27.89 -13.73
CA ILE A 8 -22.35 -27.72 -13.58
C ILE A 8 -22.14 -26.34 -12.97
N PRO A 9 -21.56 -26.22 -11.76
CA PRO A 9 -21.22 -24.91 -11.22
C PRO A 9 -20.15 -24.27 -12.13
N ILE A 10 -20.50 -23.13 -12.71
CA ILE A 10 -19.54 -22.24 -13.36
C ILE A 10 -18.65 -21.70 -12.23
N ILE A 11 -17.48 -22.30 -12.09
CA ILE A 11 -16.39 -21.74 -11.29
C ILE A 11 -15.88 -20.55 -12.12
N ILE A 12 -16.31 -19.35 -11.77
CA ILE A 12 -15.66 -18.12 -12.22
C ILE A 12 -14.32 -18.08 -11.48
N PRO A 13 -13.16 -18.11 -12.16
CA PRO A 13 -11.89 -17.92 -11.48
C PRO A 13 -11.84 -16.48 -10.96
N THR A 14 -11.98 -16.30 -9.66
CA THR A 14 -11.67 -15.04 -8.97
C THR A 14 -10.16 -14.90 -8.85
N ASP A 15 -9.46 -14.67 -9.96
CA ASP A 15 -8.10 -14.13 -9.94
C ASP A 15 -8.16 -12.60 -9.91
N THR A 16 -8.83 -12.05 -8.89
CA THR A 16 -8.57 -10.69 -8.42
C THR A 16 -7.63 -10.77 -7.23
N VAL A 17 -6.39 -11.20 -7.48
CA VAL A 17 -5.29 -10.95 -6.53
C VAL A 17 -4.92 -9.46 -6.63
N LYS A 18 -5.76 -8.59 -6.06
CA LYS A 18 -5.37 -7.22 -5.73
C LYS A 18 -4.61 -7.21 -4.41
N GLY A 19 -3.42 -7.79 -4.48
CA GLY A 19 -2.42 -7.81 -3.42
C GLY A 19 -1.05 -7.59 -4.02
N THR A 20 -0.87 -6.52 -4.80
CA THR A 20 0.48 -6.07 -5.17
C THR A 20 1.03 -5.24 -4.02
N ASP A 21 2.00 -5.80 -3.30
CA ASP A 21 2.84 -5.06 -2.36
C ASP A 21 3.35 -3.79 -3.04
N LEU A 22 3.00 -2.64 -2.49
CA LEU A 22 3.38 -1.34 -3.04
C LEU A 22 4.89 -1.14 -2.84
N GLU A 23 5.70 -1.33 -3.89
CA GLU A 23 7.16 -1.19 -3.81
C GLU A 23 7.55 0.19 -3.28
N PRO A 24 8.33 0.32 -2.19
CA PRO A 24 8.57 1.62 -1.56
C PRO A 24 9.33 2.58 -2.48
N LEU A 25 8.74 3.75 -2.73
CA LEU A 25 9.27 4.72 -3.70
C LEU A 25 10.66 5.23 -3.32
N GLU A 26 10.99 5.31 -2.03
CA GLU A 26 12.32 5.69 -1.53
C GLU A 26 13.47 4.76 -1.96
N PHE A 27 13.14 3.62 -2.58
CA PHE A 27 14.07 2.65 -3.15
C PHE A 27 13.90 2.48 -4.67
N CYS A 28 13.22 3.42 -5.34
CA CYS A 28 13.06 3.34 -6.79
C CYS A 28 14.42 3.49 -7.50
N ASP A 29 14.97 2.37 -7.96
CA ASP A 29 16.26 2.32 -8.65
C ASP A 29 16.24 3.10 -9.97
N VAL A 30 15.07 3.29 -10.59
CA VAL A 30 14.93 4.08 -11.81
C VAL A 30 15.08 5.58 -11.51
N CYS A 31 14.51 6.04 -10.40
CA CYS A 31 14.54 7.47 -10.04
C CYS A 31 15.89 7.89 -9.45
N PHE A 32 16.57 6.99 -8.72
CA PHE A 32 17.74 7.36 -7.91
C PHE A 32 19.08 6.85 -8.45
N GLN A 33 19.17 6.53 -9.74
CA GLN A 33 20.42 6.10 -10.40
C GLN A 33 21.59 7.06 -10.18
N ARG A 34 21.32 8.37 -10.07
CA ARG A 34 22.33 9.42 -9.92
C ARG A 34 22.53 9.91 -8.48
N GLY A 35 21.90 9.25 -7.51
CA GLY A 35 21.94 9.61 -6.10
C GLY A 35 20.55 9.82 -5.50
N LYS A 36 20.46 9.66 -4.17
CA LYS A 36 19.20 9.83 -3.42
C LYS A 36 18.98 11.29 -3.03
N PRO A 37 17.74 11.80 -3.11
CA PRO A 37 17.40 13.10 -2.55
C PRO A 37 17.47 13.06 -1.01
N ASN A 38 17.40 14.22 -0.37
CA ASN A 38 17.25 14.28 1.08
C ASN A 38 15.88 13.78 1.53
N LEU A 39 14.82 14.18 0.82
CA LEU A 39 13.44 13.77 1.07
C LEU A 39 12.80 13.18 -0.20
N CYS A 40 11.88 12.23 -0.03
CA CYS A 40 11.07 11.62 -1.09
C CYS A 40 9.59 11.71 -0.70
N GLU A 41 8.74 12.25 -1.57
CA GLU A 41 7.29 12.23 -1.41
C GLU A 41 6.78 10.82 -1.74
N THR A 42 6.55 10.00 -0.72
CA THR A 42 6.20 8.58 -0.90
C THR A 42 4.72 8.40 -1.21
N TYR A 43 3.86 9.19 -0.56
CA TYR A 43 2.45 9.34 -0.90
C TYR A 43 2.17 10.83 -1.02
N ARG A 44 1.05 11.21 -1.64
CA ARG A 44 0.68 12.61 -1.77
C ARG A 44 0.76 13.30 -0.40
N ASN A 45 1.52 14.39 -0.34
CA ASN A 45 1.79 15.18 0.87
C ASN A 45 2.57 14.46 1.99
N THR A 46 3.04 13.23 1.78
CA THR A 46 3.79 12.45 2.77
C THR A 46 5.25 12.32 2.35
N PHE A 47 6.15 12.92 3.13
CA PHE A 47 7.57 13.00 2.81
C PHE A 47 8.39 12.12 3.76
N THR A 48 9.25 11.30 3.19
CA THR A 48 10.16 10.40 3.90
C THR A 48 11.59 10.87 3.70
N LYS A 49 12.38 10.94 4.77
CA LYS A 49 13.81 11.22 4.69
C LYS A 49 14.56 10.02 4.14
N THR A 50 15.28 10.24 3.04
CA THR A 50 15.98 9.18 2.29
C THR A 50 17.49 9.30 2.34
N ALA A 51 18.02 10.48 2.64
CA ALA A 51 19.45 10.71 2.83
C ALA A 51 19.73 11.61 4.04
N SER A 52 20.97 11.56 4.52
CA SER A 52 21.43 12.44 5.61
C SER A 52 21.39 13.91 5.19
N LEU A 53 20.97 14.77 6.12
CA LEU A 53 21.01 16.22 5.97
C LEU A 53 22.27 16.74 6.66
N GLN A 54 22.95 17.70 6.05
CA GLN A 54 24.01 18.45 6.71
C GLN A 54 23.44 19.23 7.90
N PHE A 55 24.29 19.57 8.88
CA PHE A 55 23.84 20.28 10.09
C PHE A 55 23.13 21.60 9.79
N SER A 56 23.63 22.36 8.82
CA SER A 56 23.02 23.62 8.34
C SER A 56 21.63 23.38 7.73
N GLN A 57 21.49 22.35 6.89
CA GLN A 57 20.22 21.95 6.29
C GLN A 57 19.22 21.47 7.35
N LYS A 58 19.66 20.67 8.33
CA LYS A 58 18.81 20.22 9.45
C LYS A 58 18.25 21.40 10.24
N THR A 59 19.10 22.35 10.61
CA THR A 59 18.68 23.56 11.34
C THR A 59 17.67 24.39 10.54
N ARG A 60 17.84 24.49 9.21
CA ARG A 60 16.87 25.18 8.34
C ARG A 60 15.56 24.41 8.22
N LEU A 61 15.63 23.07 8.08
CA LEU A 61 14.46 22.22 8.06
C LEU A 61 13.63 22.38 9.35
N ASP A 62 14.27 22.32 10.51
CA ASP A 62 13.58 22.48 11.80
C ASP A 62 12.87 23.84 11.91
N LYS A 63 13.46 24.92 11.37
CA LYS A 63 12.81 26.24 11.29
C LYS A 63 11.60 26.23 10.36
N ILE A 64 11.70 25.59 9.19
CA ILE A 64 10.59 25.46 8.23
C ILE A 64 9.44 24.68 8.87
N LEU A 65 9.73 23.55 9.51
CA LEU A 65 8.75 22.71 10.17
C LEU A 65 8.02 23.45 11.29
N ASN A 66 8.75 24.18 12.13
CA ASN A 66 8.15 24.99 13.18
C ASN A 66 7.27 26.12 12.64
N ARG A 67 7.72 26.82 11.58
CA ARG A 67 6.95 27.91 10.96
C ARG A 67 5.64 27.41 10.35
N LEU A 68 5.69 26.24 9.72
CA LEU A 68 4.53 25.62 9.07
C LEU A 68 3.69 24.77 10.04
N GLU A 69 4.11 24.66 11.29
CA GLU A 69 3.49 23.82 12.34
C GLU A 69 3.44 22.33 11.96
N ILE A 70 4.39 21.87 11.13
CA ILE A 70 4.49 20.48 10.69
C ILE A 70 5.31 19.71 11.72
N ARG A 71 4.74 18.63 12.25
CA ARG A 71 5.46 17.75 13.17
C ARG A 71 5.94 16.50 12.43
N PRO A 72 7.27 16.30 12.31
CA PRO A 72 7.77 15.07 11.75
C PRO A 72 7.56 13.92 12.72
N ARG A 73 7.32 12.75 12.17
CA ARG A 73 7.22 11.46 12.85
C ARG A 73 8.51 10.70 12.61
N SER A 74 8.95 9.94 13.60
CA SER A 74 10.07 9.03 13.45
C SER A 74 9.62 7.66 13.89
N VAL A 75 9.35 6.80 12.92
CA VAL A 75 8.99 5.41 13.17
C VAL A 75 10.15 4.57 12.70
N GLU A 76 10.74 3.77 13.59
CA GLU A 76 11.77 2.78 13.22
C GLU A 76 12.98 3.38 12.47
N LYS A 77 13.46 4.55 12.92
CA LYS A 77 14.53 5.35 12.26
C LYS A 77 14.16 5.90 10.87
N LYS A 78 12.96 5.62 10.35
CA LYS A 78 12.39 6.33 9.20
C LYS A 78 11.73 7.61 9.70
N TRP A 79 12.35 8.72 9.35
CA TRP A 79 11.80 10.05 9.57
C TRP A 79 10.81 10.33 8.44
N THR A 80 9.56 10.59 8.79
CA THR A 80 8.49 10.93 7.85
C THR A 80 7.76 12.17 8.33
N LEU A 81 7.08 12.86 7.44
CA LEU A 81 6.14 13.93 7.80
C LEU A 81 4.96 13.93 6.85
N VAL A 82 3.85 14.47 7.31
CA VAL A 82 2.65 14.69 6.51
C VAL A 82 2.39 16.19 6.49
N VAL A 83 2.19 16.74 5.31
CA VAL A 83 1.91 18.17 5.10
C VAL A 83 0.43 18.31 4.75
N ASP A 84 -0.23 19.33 5.25
CA ASP A 84 -1.58 19.65 4.75
C ASP A 84 -1.49 20.10 3.28
N SER A 85 -2.42 19.69 2.43
CA SER A 85 -2.40 20.00 0.99
C SER A 85 -2.28 21.50 0.71
N GLN A 86 -2.92 22.34 1.53
CA GLN A 86 -2.84 23.81 1.46
C GLN A 86 -1.42 24.37 1.70
N LYS A 87 -0.59 23.68 2.50
CA LYS A 87 0.77 24.12 2.87
C LYS A 87 1.85 23.48 1.99
N ARG A 88 1.49 22.53 1.12
CA ARG A 88 2.44 21.72 0.34
C ARG A 88 3.38 22.57 -0.52
N ASN A 89 2.83 23.53 -1.27
CA ASN A 89 3.64 24.36 -2.17
C ASN A 89 4.61 25.25 -1.38
N GLU A 90 4.13 25.90 -0.32
CA GLU A 90 5.00 26.71 0.55
C GLU A 90 6.11 25.86 1.20
N PHE A 91 5.79 24.62 1.59
CA PHE A 91 6.77 23.67 2.12
C PHE A 91 7.85 23.34 1.09
N LEU A 92 7.47 22.96 -0.13
CA LEU A 92 8.41 22.64 -1.21
C LEU A 92 9.31 23.84 -1.58
N ASP A 93 8.74 25.03 -1.71
CA ASP A 93 9.48 26.26 -2.01
C ASP A 93 10.50 26.58 -0.90
N SER A 94 10.12 26.34 0.36
CA SER A 94 11.00 26.56 1.51
C SER A 94 12.16 25.58 1.56
N LEU A 95 11.93 24.31 1.20
CA LEU A 95 12.99 23.29 1.12
C LEU A 95 14.00 23.63 0.02
N TRP A 96 13.49 24.09 -1.13
CA TRP A 96 14.33 24.57 -2.23
C TRP A 96 15.23 25.73 -1.77
N GLY A 97 14.65 26.74 -1.11
CA GLY A 97 15.41 27.86 -0.53
C GLY A 97 16.42 27.45 0.55
N ALA A 98 16.18 26.32 1.23
CA ALA A 98 17.10 25.74 2.21
C ALA A 98 18.20 24.86 1.59
N ASN A 99 18.20 24.67 0.26
CA ASN A 99 19.04 23.73 -0.47
C ASN A 99 18.87 22.27 0.02
N ILE A 100 17.63 21.87 0.28
CA ILE A 100 17.26 20.50 0.63
C ILE A 100 16.66 19.86 -0.62
N THR A 101 17.26 18.77 -1.09
CA THR A 101 16.80 18.10 -2.31
C THR A 101 15.57 17.23 -2.01
N VAL A 102 14.56 17.32 -2.87
CA VAL A 102 13.30 16.60 -2.73
C VAL A 102 12.98 15.91 -4.05
N HIS A 103 12.54 14.66 -4.00
CA HIS A 103 11.91 13.97 -5.12
C HIS A 103 10.41 13.91 -4.88
N THR A 104 9.65 14.56 -5.75
CA THR A 104 8.19 14.63 -5.65
C THR A 104 7.52 13.53 -6.46
N LEU A 105 6.21 13.29 -6.23
CA LEU A 105 5.45 12.38 -7.10
C LEU A 105 5.40 12.89 -8.54
N GLU A 106 5.43 14.21 -8.77
CA GLU A 106 5.53 14.81 -10.09
C GLU A 106 6.85 14.44 -10.80
N ASP A 107 7.96 14.41 -10.06
CA ASP A 107 9.25 13.95 -10.60
C ASP A 107 9.23 12.46 -10.92
N HIS A 108 8.61 11.67 -10.06
CA HIS A 108 8.43 10.24 -10.29
C HIS A 108 7.61 9.98 -11.56
N VAL A 109 6.49 10.68 -11.74
CA VAL A 109 5.66 10.62 -12.96
C VAL A 109 6.49 10.94 -14.21
N LYS A 110 7.33 11.99 -14.19
CA LYS A 110 8.21 12.32 -15.33
C LYS A 110 9.19 11.19 -15.66
N VAL A 111 9.68 10.46 -14.67
CA VAL A 111 10.58 9.31 -14.89
C VAL A 111 9.81 8.14 -15.49
N ILE A 112 8.65 7.80 -14.92
CA ILE A 112 7.84 6.66 -15.37
C ILE A 112 7.31 6.88 -16.79
N THR A 113 6.76 8.05 -17.07
CA THR A 113 6.22 8.40 -18.40
C THR A 113 7.27 8.29 -19.51
N ARG A 114 8.56 8.56 -19.23
CA ARG A 114 9.66 8.37 -20.20
C ARG A 114 9.94 6.91 -20.55
N LEU A 115 9.53 5.96 -19.70
CA LEU A 115 9.70 4.53 -19.97
C LEU A 115 8.67 4.00 -20.96
N TYR A 116 7.48 4.59 -20.99
CA TYR A 116 6.41 4.22 -21.90
C TYR A 116 6.57 5.04 -23.18
N LYS A 117 6.99 4.36 -24.26
CA LYS A 117 7.16 5.00 -25.56
C LYS A 117 5.81 5.06 -26.29
N PRO A 118 5.53 6.14 -27.03
CA PRO A 118 4.31 6.28 -27.85
C PRO A 118 4.34 5.45 -29.13
N GLU A 119 5.33 4.56 -29.35
CA GLU A 119 5.43 3.76 -30.57
C GLU A 119 4.16 2.91 -30.74
N ILE A 120 3.36 3.22 -31.76
CA ILE A 120 2.19 2.43 -32.12
C ILE A 120 2.69 1.14 -32.77
N ARG A 121 2.48 0.01 -32.09
CA ARG A 121 2.74 -1.32 -32.66
C ARG A 121 1.41 -1.93 -33.08
N LYS A 122 1.36 -2.43 -34.31
CA LYS A 122 0.25 -3.25 -34.80
C LYS A 122 0.65 -4.71 -34.72
N LEU A 123 -0.33 -5.54 -34.40
CA LEU A 123 -0.18 -6.99 -34.51
C LEU A 123 -0.02 -7.39 -35.98
N GLY A 124 0.82 -8.39 -36.22
CA GLY A 124 0.95 -9.05 -37.52
C GLY A 124 -0.11 -10.13 -37.71
N ASP A 125 0.07 -10.91 -38.77
CA ASP A 125 -0.84 -12.01 -39.12
C ASP A 125 -0.87 -13.10 -38.03
N ARG A 126 -1.95 -13.90 -38.05
CA ARG A 126 -2.09 -15.05 -37.17
C ARG A 126 -1.29 -16.22 -37.71
N GLU A 127 -0.40 -16.74 -36.89
CA GLU A 127 0.49 -17.85 -37.24
C GLU A 127 0.36 -18.97 -36.21
N GLU A 128 0.56 -20.21 -36.66
CA GLU A 128 0.68 -21.36 -35.77
C GLU A 128 2.08 -21.37 -35.15
N ILE A 129 2.16 -21.34 -33.82
CA ILE A 129 3.42 -21.41 -33.06
C ILE A 129 3.48 -22.70 -32.26
N GLU A 130 4.69 -23.24 -32.08
CA GLU A 130 4.93 -24.34 -31.14
C GLU A 130 5.06 -23.80 -29.71
N LEU A 131 4.28 -24.33 -28.78
CA LEU A 131 4.31 -24.01 -27.36
C LEU A 131 5.19 -25.03 -26.61
N PRO A 132 5.95 -24.60 -25.58
CA PRO A 132 6.84 -25.49 -24.83
C PRO A 132 6.10 -26.47 -23.91
N SER A 133 4.86 -26.18 -23.53
CA SER A 133 4.10 -26.95 -22.54
C SER A 133 2.59 -26.90 -22.80
N LYS A 134 1.85 -27.88 -22.24
CA LYS A 134 0.37 -27.94 -22.25
C LYS A 134 -0.28 -27.15 -21.12
N GLU A 135 0.39 -26.12 -20.62
CA GLU A 135 -0.09 -25.30 -19.50
C GLU A 135 -1.22 -24.35 -19.91
N SER A 136 -1.68 -23.50 -19.00
CA SER A 136 -2.71 -22.50 -19.31
C SER A 136 -2.05 -21.31 -20.02
N TRP A 137 -2.40 -21.14 -21.29
CA TRP A 137 -1.88 -20.06 -22.12
C TRP A 137 -2.96 -19.03 -22.40
N GLU A 138 -2.58 -17.77 -22.36
CA GLU A 138 -3.44 -16.63 -22.67
C GLU A 138 -2.70 -15.69 -23.63
N GLU A 139 -3.41 -15.09 -24.59
CA GLU A 139 -2.91 -14.06 -25.50
C GLU A 139 -3.50 -12.72 -25.08
N PHE A 140 -2.68 -11.67 -25.06
CA PHE A 140 -3.18 -10.33 -24.78
C PHE A 140 -4.06 -9.83 -25.93
N ASP A 141 -5.29 -9.40 -25.64
CA ASP A 141 -6.16 -8.74 -26.59
C ASP A 141 -6.07 -7.21 -26.47
N PRO A 142 -5.57 -6.51 -27.50
CA PRO A 142 -5.49 -5.05 -27.49
C PRO A 142 -6.81 -4.32 -27.30
N LYS A 143 -7.94 -4.91 -27.71
CA LYS A 143 -9.26 -4.26 -27.69
C LYS A 143 -9.88 -4.26 -26.30
N SER A 144 -10.06 -5.44 -25.72
CA SER A 144 -10.56 -5.58 -24.35
C SER A 144 -9.52 -5.21 -23.30
N ARG A 145 -8.24 -5.15 -23.71
CA ARG A 145 -7.08 -5.05 -22.81
C ARG A 145 -7.04 -6.19 -21.81
N ASP A 146 -7.47 -7.37 -22.20
CA ASP A 146 -7.51 -8.53 -21.32
C ASP A 146 -6.69 -9.71 -21.85
N TRP A 147 -6.40 -10.65 -20.95
CA TRP A 147 -5.76 -11.91 -21.29
C TRP A 147 -6.83 -12.90 -21.73
N ILE A 148 -6.82 -13.26 -23.02
CA ILE A 148 -7.80 -14.19 -23.58
C ILE A 148 -7.19 -15.60 -23.61
N PRO A 149 -7.87 -16.61 -23.05
CA PRO A 149 -7.40 -18.00 -23.11
C PRO A 149 -7.15 -18.47 -24.55
N LEU A 150 -6.04 -19.17 -24.75
CA LEU A 150 -5.68 -19.79 -26.02
C LEU A 150 -6.16 -21.23 -26.11
N GLU A 151 -6.69 -21.61 -27.27
CA GLU A 151 -6.93 -23.01 -27.60
C GLU A 151 -5.61 -23.68 -28.02
N VAL A 152 -5.16 -24.63 -27.21
CA VAL A 152 -3.92 -25.38 -27.45
C VAL A 152 -4.23 -26.73 -28.12
N ALA A 153 -3.80 -26.89 -29.36
CA ALA A 153 -3.87 -28.15 -30.09
C ALA A 153 -2.66 -29.04 -29.79
N THR A 154 -2.85 -30.35 -29.75
CA THR A 154 -1.74 -31.32 -29.62
C THR A 154 -1.58 -32.11 -30.92
N LYS A 155 -0.39 -32.03 -31.53
CA LYS A 155 -0.04 -32.75 -32.78
C LYS A 155 1.33 -33.42 -32.60
N LYS A 156 1.41 -34.74 -32.78
CA LYS A 156 2.69 -35.51 -32.70
C LYS A 156 3.51 -35.17 -31.44
N ASP A 157 2.88 -35.24 -30.27
CA ASP A 157 3.48 -34.95 -28.95
C ASP A 157 4.00 -33.52 -28.74
N LYS A 158 3.63 -32.60 -29.63
CA LYS A 158 3.92 -31.16 -29.52
C LYS A 158 2.64 -30.35 -29.36
N PHE A 159 2.77 -29.17 -28.76
CA PHE A 159 1.67 -28.26 -28.46
C PHE A 159 1.71 -27.08 -29.41
N TYR A 160 0.57 -26.69 -29.95
CA TYR A 160 0.47 -25.60 -30.92
C TYR A 160 -0.68 -24.67 -30.58
N ALA A 161 -0.52 -23.37 -30.85
CA ALA A 161 -1.58 -22.38 -30.75
C ALA A 161 -1.49 -21.40 -31.92
N THR A 162 -2.63 -20.85 -32.33
CA THR A 162 -2.71 -19.83 -33.39
C THR A 162 -2.81 -18.43 -32.77
N VAL A 163 -1.77 -17.64 -32.92
CA VAL A 163 -1.59 -16.35 -32.22
C VAL A 163 -1.16 -15.26 -33.20
N ASN A 164 -1.36 -14.00 -32.84
CA ASN A 164 -0.88 -12.90 -33.67
C ASN A 164 0.63 -12.70 -33.51
N LEU A 165 1.34 -12.47 -34.60
CA LEU A 165 2.75 -12.09 -34.56
C LEU A 165 2.97 -10.72 -33.89
N GLY A 166 4.03 -10.62 -33.10
CA GLY A 166 4.35 -9.41 -32.34
C GLY A 166 3.55 -9.24 -31.05
N ASN A 167 2.61 -10.14 -30.75
CA ASN A 167 1.81 -10.14 -29.53
C ASN A 167 2.57 -10.73 -28.33
N VAL A 168 1.95 -10.65 -27.15
CA VAL A 168 2.43 -11.22 -25.90
C VAL A 168 1.53 -12.36 -25.45
N LEU A 169 2.17 -13.44 -25.03
CA LEU A 169 1.52 -14.58 -24.40
C LEU A 169 1.90 -14.65 -22.93
N LYS A 170 0.93 -15.05 -22.10
CA LYS A 170 1.08 -15.34 -20.70
C LYS A 170 0.90 -16.85 -20.50
N CYS A 171 1.85 -17.49 -19.84
CA CYS A 171 1.73 -18.87 -19.42
C CYS A 171 1.62 -18.91 -17.89
N SER A 172 0.55 -19.52 -17.39
CA SER A 172 0.32 -19.70 -15.96
C SER A 172 0.52 -21.17 -15.60
N SER A 173 1.51 -21.42 -14.74
CA SER A 173 1.84 -22.75 -14.21
C SER A 173 1.83 -22.78 -12.68
N PHE A 174 2.05 -23.96 -12.11
CA PHE A 174 2.22 -24.10 -10.65
C PHE A 174 3.49 -23.41 -10.11
N GLU A 175 4.49 -23.18 -10.98
CA GLU A 175 5.74 -22.49 -10.62
C GLU A 175 5.61 -20.97 -10.69
N GLY A 176 4.56 -20.47 -11.35
CA GLY A 176 4.24 -19.05 -11.45
C GLY A 176 3.82 -18.63 -12.86
N THR A 177 3.79 -17.32 -13.08
CA THR A 177 3.44 -16.74 -14.39
C THR A 177 4.70 -16.36 -15.15
N THR A 178 4.81 -16.86 -16.38
CA THR A 178 5.86 -16.48 -17.33
C THR A 178 5.25 -15.82 -18.56
N TYR A 179 6.06 -15.02 -19.26
CA TYR A 179 5.58 -14.25 -20.40
C TYR A 179 6.49 -14.41 -21.61
N PHE A 180 5.89 -14.40 -22.79
CA PHE A 180 6.59 -14.62 -24.05
C PHE A 180 6.11 -13.62 -25.10
N ARG A 181 7.00 -13.27 -26.04
CA ARG A 181 6.64 -12.51 -27.23
C ARG A 181 6.73 -13.38 -28.47
N THR A 182 5.74 -13.24 -29.33
CA THR A 182 5.71 -13.89 -30.65
C THR A 182 6.49 -13.05 -31.65
N TYR A 183 7.34 -13.70 -32.45
CA TYR A 183 8.10 -13.02 -33.50
C TYR A 183 8.45 -14.00 -34.63
N LEU A 184 8.90 -13.45 -35.76
CA LEU A 184 9.43 -14.24 -36.87
C LEU A 184 10.95 -14.30 -36.80
N ASN A 185 11.49 -15.51 -36.82
CA ASN A 185 12.90 -15.75 -37.08
C ASN A 185 13.06 -16.29 -38.51
N GLY A 186 13.33 -15.38 -39.46
CA GLY A 186 13.19 -15.69 -40.88
C GLY A 186 11.73 -15.94 -41.24
N ALA A 187 11.42 -17.14 -41.73
CA ALA A 187 10.05 -17.56 -42.05
C ALA A 187 9.39 -18.42 -40.96
N THR A 188 10.06 -18.62 -39.82
CA THR A 188 9.58 -19.50 -38.74
C THR A 188 9.05 -18.67 -37.56
N PRO A 189 7.77 -18.81 -37.19
CA PRO A 189 7.22 -18.24 -35.97
C PRO A 189 7.88 -18.81 -34.71
N MET A 190 8.31 -17.96 -33.78
CA MET A 190 8.99 -18.36 -32.53
C MET A 190 8.51 -17.56 -31.32
N LEU A 191 8.82 -18.10 -30.13
CA LEU A 191 8.61 -17.46 -28.84
C LEU A 191 9.93 -16.98 -28.22
N ALA A 192 9.94 -15.77 -27.67
CA ALA A 192 11.02 -15.24 -26.86
C ALA A 192 10.52 -14.96 -25.44
N SER A 193 11.19 -15.51 -24.43
CA SER A 193 10.87 -15.21 -23.02
C SER A 193 11.11 -13.73 -22.70
N MET A 194 10.25 -13.18 -21.85
CA MET A 194 10.30 -11.76 -21.46
C MET A 194 10.09 -11.55 -19.97
N GLU A 195 10.78 -10.54 -19.43
CA GLU A 195 10.49 -10.03 -18.09
C GLU A 195 9.14 -9.30 -18.06
N LYS A 196 8.42 -9.43 -16.94
CA LYS A 196 7.09 -8.83 -16.71
C LYS A 196 7.06 -7.33 -17.04
N ARG A 197 8.07 -6.56 -16.62
CA ARG A 197 8.12 -5.11 -16.91
C ARG A 197 8.18 -4.80 -18.41
N ALA A 198 8.99 -5.55 -19.16
CA ALA A 198 9.11 -5.37 -20.60
C ALA A 198 7.80 -5.75 -21.32
N VAL A 199 7.09 -6.77 -20.81
CA VAL A 199 5.78 -7.19 -21.30
C VAL A 199 4.77 -6.06 -21.19
N TYR A 200 4.62 -5.46 -20.02
CA TYR A 200 3.62 -4.42 -19.79
C TYR A 200 3.91 -3.14 -20.60
N ASN A 201 5.18 -2.86 -20.92
CA ASN A 201 5.52 -1.81 -21.89
C ASN A 201 5.00 -2.16 -23.30
N ILE A 202 5.24 -3.39 -23.78
CA ILE A 202 4.71 -3.84 -25.08
C ILE A 202 3.19 -3.85 -25.09
N VAL A 203 2.54 -4.41 -24.09
CA VAL A 203 1.08 -4.42 -23.93
C VAL A 203 0.52 -3.01 -24.02
N SER A 204 1.13 -2.03 -23.35
CA SER A 204 0.73 -0.62 -23.41
C SER A 204 0.85 -0.03 -24.82
N THR A 205 1.87 -0.44 -25.60
CA THR A 205 2.04 -0.02 -26.99
C THR A 205 1.05 -0.69 -27.96
N LEU A 206 0.65 -1.94 -27.69
CA LEU A 206 -0.30 -2.70 -28.50
C LEU A 206 -1.75 -2.29 -28.25
N ALA A 207 -2.10 -2.04 -26.99
CA ALA A 207 -3.46 -1.75 -26.56
C ALA A 207 -4.15 -0.66 -27.39
N GLU A 208 -5.44 -0.84 -27.65
CA GLU A 208 -6.28 0.20 -28.24
C GLU A 208 -6.62 1.28 -27.19
N PRO A 209 -6.80 2.54 -27.58
CA PRO A 209 -7.22 3.58 -26.65
C PRO A 209 -8.59 3.28 -26.04
N ILE A 210 -8.72 3.48 -24.72
CA ILE A 210 -10.00 3.37 -24.01
C ILE A 210 -10.28 4.63 -23.21
N SER A 211 -11.54 4.84 -22.86
CA SER A 211 -11.94 5.89 -21.93
C SER A 211 -12.30 5.28 -20.57
N SER A 212 -11.73 5.85 -19.52
CA SER A 212 -12.10 5.56 -18.13
C SER A 212 -12.89 6.73 -17.57
N ILE A 213 -13.96 6.43 -16.84
CA ILE A 213 -14.84 7.46 -16.31
C ILE A 213 -14.42 7.84 -14.90
N TRP A 214 -14.38 9.13 -14.61
CA TRP A 214 -14.28 9.64 -13.25
C TRP A 214 -15.50 10.49 -12.89
N LYS A 215 -15.87 10.48 -11.61
CA LYS A 215 -16.97 11.29 -11.06
C LYS A 215 -16.39 12.38 -10.17
N SER A 216 -16.95 13.58 -10.17
CA SER A 216 -16.58 14.62 -9.19
C SER A 216 -17.49 14.57 -7.96
N ASP A 217 -17.04 15.15 -6.85
CA ASP A 217 -17.95 15.52 -5.76
C ASP A 217 -18.77 16.77 -6.13
N ALA A 218 -19.75 17.11 -5.30
CA ALA A 218 -20.62 18.28 -5.51
C ALA A 218 -19.85 19.61 -5.48
N GLY A 219 -18.72 19.67 -4.76
CA GLY A 219 -17.86 20.84 -4.68
C GLY A 219 -16.76 20.89 -5.75
N GLU A 220 -16.68 19.91 -6.65
CA GLU A 220 -15.60 19.73 -7.63
C GLU A 220 -14.17 19.79 -7.04
N SER A 221 -14.05 19.47 -5.76
CA SER A 221 -12.79 19.51 -5.02
C SER A 221 -12.03 18.19 -5.14
N ARG A 222 -12.76 17.11 -5.43
CA ARG A 222 -12.25 15.76 -5.50
C ARG A 222 -12.84 15.05 -6.71
N GLY A 223 -12.16 14.00 -7.12
CA GLY A 223 -12.78 13.06 -8.02
C GLY A 223 -12.45 11.62 -7.71
N PHE A 224 -13.30 10.76 -8.24
CA PHE A 224 -13.43 9.37 -7.89
C PHE A 224 -13.26 8.52 -9.14
N VAL A 225 -12.32 7.57 -9.07
CA VAL A 225 -12.10 6.58 -10.12
C VAL A 225 -12.31 5.20 -9.51
N GLY A 226 -13.30 4.48 -10.02
CA GLY A 226 -13.55 3.09 -9.65
C GLY A 226 -12.44 2.19 -10.16
N PHE A 227 -12.11 1.16 -9.40
CA PHE A 227 -11.09 0.18 -9.81
C PHE A 227 -11.45 -0.62 -11.06
N ASP A 228 -12.74 -0.82 -11.32
CA ASP A 228 -13.30 -1.42 -12.52
C ASP A 228 -13.01 -0.58 -13.78
N GLN A 229 -12.79 0.73 -13.61
CA GLN A 229 -12.44 1.65 -14.68
C GLN A 229 -10.96 1.58 -15.08
N LEU A 230 -10.14 0.77 -14.38
CA LEU A 230 -8.69 0.68 -14.61
C LEU A 230 -8.25 -0.76 -14.98
N PRO A 231 -8.68 -1.30 -16.12
CA PRO A 231 -8.38 -2.69 -16.52
C PRO A 231 -6.91 -2.85 -16.92
N ASN A 232 -6.27 -3.93 -16.41
CA ASN A 232 -4.92 -4.41 -16.77
C ASN A 232 -3.86 -3.32 -16.97
N ILE A 233 -3.80 -2.41 -16.00
CA ILE A 233 -2.77 -1.38 -15.94
C ILE A 233 -1.45 -1.97 -15.40
N PRO A 234 -0.29 -1.55 -15.93
CA PRO A 234 1.01 -1.97 -15.41
C PRO A 234 1.18 -1.63 -13.92
N ASP A 235 1.85 -2.51 -13.16
CA ASP A 235 2.06 -2.32 -11.72
C ASP A 235 2.71 -0.97 -11.39
N GLU A 236 3.67 -0.51 -12.19
CA GLU A 236 4.34 0.78 -12.00
C GLU A 236 3.37 1.95 -12.16
N ILE A 237 2.48 1.89 -13.15
CA ILE A 237 1.43 2.89 -13.36
C ILE A 237 0.42 2.85 -12.23
N PHE A 238 -0.02 1.66 -11.83
CA PHE A 238 -0.95 1.48 -10.73
C PHE A 238 -0.40 2.02 -9.40
N ASN A 239 0.88 1.74 -9.12
CA ASN A 239 1.54 2.21 -7.92
C ASN A 239 1.64 3.74 -7.88
N VAL A 240 1.91 4.40 -9.01
CA VAL A 240 1.87 5.86 -9.11
C VAL A 240 0.48 6.39 -8.77
N ILE A 241 -0.56 5.83 -9.39
CA ILE A 241 -1.95 6.25 -9.17
C ILE A 241 -2.34 6.05 -7.70
N ARG A 242 -1.99 4.90 -7.10
CA ARG A 242 -2.23 4.64 -5.67
C ARG A 242 -1.51 5.61 -4.74
N ARG A 243 -0.33 6.10 -5.11
CA ARG A 243 0.43 7.09 -4.32
C ARG A 243 -0.18 8.49 -4.38
N LEU A 244 -0.84 8.83 -5.49
CA LEU A 244 -1.59 10.07 -5.66
C LEU A 244 -2.97 10.01 -4.99
N ALA A 245 -3.57 8.82 -4.89
CA ALA A 245 -4.90 8.62 -4.32
C ALA A 245 -4.90 8.61 -2.79
N THR A 246 -6.03 9.03 -2.22
CA THR A 246 -6.48 8.67 -0.87
C THR A 246 -7.50 7.53 -0.97
N ILE A 247 -7.53 6.64 0.03
CA ILE A 247 -8.49 5.53 0.10
C ILE A 247 -9.43 5.80 1.28
N ASP A 248 -10.73 5.82 1.02
CA ASP A 248 -11.78 5.88 2.05
C ASP A 248 -12.38 4.48 2.24
N LYS A 249 -12.31 3.95 3.46
CA LYS A 249 -12.80 2.60 3.77
C LYS A 249 -14.30 2.43 3.56
N ARG A 250 -15.06 3.53 3.60
CA ARG A 250 -16.51 3.51 3.41
C ARG A 250 -16.91 3.30 1.96
N ILE A 251 -16.00 3.57 1.03
CA ILE A 251 -16.21 3.37 -0.40
C ILE A 251 -15.08 2.45 -0.89
N PRO A 252 -15.15 1.16 -0.54
CA PRO A 252 -14.17 0.21 -1.02
C PRO A 252 -14.13 0.24 -2.55
N ASP A 253 -12.96 -0.08 -3.09
CA ASP A 253 -12.72 -0.13 -4.53
C ASP A 253 -12.77 1.18 -5.32
N THR A 254 -12.68 2.33 -4.63
CA THR A 254 -12.59 3.65 -5.26
C THR A 254 -11.32 4.39 -4.85
N LEU A 255 -10.64 4.97 -5.84
CA LEU A 255 -9.50 5.86 -5.64
C LEU A 255 -9.99 7.31 -5.64
N ILE A 256 -9.60 8.08 -4.61
CA ILE A 256 -10.01 9.47 -4.41
C ILE A 256 -8.82 10.38 -4.65
N PHE A 257 -8.96 11.34 -5.55
CA PHE A 257 -7.90 12.29 -5.89
C PHE A 257 -8.33 13.72 -5.54
N GLU A 258 -7.39 14.53 -5.07
CA GLU A 258 -7.59 15.98 -4.99
C GLU A 258 -7.62 16.56 -6.42
N ASN A 259 -8.37 17.65 -6.63
CA ASN A 259 -8.52 18.25 -7.97
C ASN A 259 -7.18 18.59 -8.63
N ASN A 260 -6.18 19.03 -7.84
CA ASN A 260 -4.85 19.38 -8.36
C ASN A 260 -4.02 18.17 -8.84
N ASP A 261 -4.43 16.95 -8.50
CA ASP A 261 -3.72 15.72 -8.86
C ASP A 261 -4.26 15.11 -10.16
N TYR A 262 -5.42 15.56 -10.63
CA TYR A 262 -6.08 15.02 -11.81
C TYR A 262 -5.24 15.10 -13.08
N GLU A 263 -4.55 16.21 -13.29
CA GLU A 263 -3.68 16.37 -14.47
C GLU A 263 -2.51 15.38 -14.46
N LEU A 264 -1.98 15.04 -13.28
CA LEU A 264 -0.95 14.01 -13.13
C LEU A 264 -1.51 12.62 -13.42
N VAL A 265 -2.67 12.28 -12.85
CA VAL A 265 -3.35 11.00 -13.11
C VAL A 265 -3.65 10.84 -14.60
N LYS A 266 -4.20 11.88 -15.24
CA LYS A 266 -4.48 11.91 -16.68
C LYS A 266 -3.20 11.72 -17.50
N THR A 267 -2.13 12.42 -17.15
CA THR A 267 -0.82 12.26 -17.82
C THR A 267 -0.32 10.82 -17.76
N VAL A 268 -0.35 10.21 -16.57
CA VAL A 268 0.13 8.84 -16.35
C VAL A 268 -0.71 7.82 -17.12
N LEU A 269 -2.04 7.93 -17.06
CA LEU A 269 -2.97 7.05 -17.76
C LEU A 269 -2.87 7.19 -19.29
N SER A 270 -2.63 8.41 -19.79
CA SER A 270 -2.47 8.65 -21.23
C SER A 270 -1.26 7.92 -21.83
N CYS A 271 -0.19 7.69 -21.05
CA CYS A 271 0.97 6.91 -21.49
C CYS A 271 0.64 5.46 -21.82
N ILE A 272 -0.45 4.94 -21.28
CA ILE A 272 -1.00 3.62 -21.58
C ILE A 272 -2.33 3.72 -22.33
N LYS A 273 -2.56 4.84 -23.04
CA LYS A 273 -3.73 5.15 -23.87
C LYS A 273 -5.08 5.01 -23.15
N ILE A 274 -5.12 5.32 -21.86
CA ILE A 274 -6.37 5.48 -21.11
C ILE A 274 -6.67 6.97 -21.02
N ASP A 275 -7.77 7.41 -21.62
CA ASP A 275 -8.23 8.78 -21.48
C ASP A 275 -9.23 8.88 -20.32
N LEU A 276 -9.00 9.82 -19.42
CA LEU A 276 -9.82 9.99 -18.23
C LEU A 276 -10.90 11.05 -18.50
N VAL A 277 -12.16 10.61 -18.58
CA VAL A 277 -13.30 11.45 -18.98
C VAL A 277 -14.21 11.73 -17.79
N LYS A 278 -14.57 13.00 -17.59
CA LYS A 278 -15.46 13.42 -16.49
C LYS A 278 -16.89 12.98 -16.80
N SER A 279 -17.52 12.28 -15.87
CA SER A 279 -18.95 11.98 -15.89
C SER A 279 -19.77 13.23 -15.56
N SER A 280 -20.98 13.32 -16.11
CA SER A 280 -22.01 14.24 -15.63
C SER A 280 -22.54 13.83 -14.24
N ASP A 281 -22.34 12.58 -13.84
CA ASP A 281 -22.75 12.09 -12.54
C ASP A 281 -21.85 12.65 -11.43
N ILE A 282 -22.49 13.26 -10.44
CA ILE A 282 -21.83 13.67 -9.22
C ILE A 282 -21.86 12.51 -8.23
N MET A 283 -20.71 12.20 -7.65
CA MET A 283 -20.62 11.26 -6.56
C MET A 283 -21.07 11.96 -5.28
N THR A 284 -22.30 11.69 -4.86
CA THR A 284 -22.80 12.02 -3.51
C THR A 284 -22.07 11.15 -2.51
N THR A 285 -20.86 11.57 -2.16
CA THR A 285 -20.16 11.01 -1.02
C THR A 285 -20.87 11.47 0.25
N VAL A 286 -20.92 10.57 1.24
CA VAL A 286 -21.27 10.91 2.63
C VAL A 286 -20.10 11.70 3.27
N LEU A 287 -19.40 12.54 2.50
CA LEU A 287 -18.27 13.33 3.00
C LEU A 287 -18.72 14.56 3.80
N ASP A 288 -19.96 15.03 3.58
CA ASP A 288 -20.53 16.14 4.35
C ASP A 288 -21.29 15.71 5.61
N LYS A 289 -21.56 14.41 5.78
CA LYS A 289 -21.87 13.88 7.11
C LYS A 289 -20.60 13.27 7.68
N LYS A 290 -19.66 14.15 8.06
CA LYS A 290 -18.73 13.85 9.15
C LYS A 290 -19.60 13.50 10.35
N SER A 291 -19.78 12.22 10.55
CA SER A 291 -20.60 11.71 11.61
C SER A 291 -19.79 11.85 12.89
N ASP A 292 -20.04 12.93 13.60
CA ASP A 292 -19.68 13.07 15.01
C ASP A 292 -20.46 12.06 15.89
N VAL A 293 -21.28 11.20 15.28
CA VAL A 293 -21.99 10.11 15.94
C VAL A 293 -20.96 9.08 16.40
N PRO A 294 -20.95 8.77 17.71
CA PRO A 294 -20.13 7.71 18.26
C PRO A 294 -20.37 6.37 17.54
N VAL A 295 -19.28 5.69 17.21
CA VAL A 295 -19.28 4.28 16.79
C VAL A 295 -19.47 3.43 18.04
N LEU A 296 -20.37 2.44 17.97
CA LEU A 296 -20.59 1.50 19.07
C LEU A 296 -19.32 0.66 19.28
N LEU A 297 -18.99 0.37 20.54
CA LEU A 297 -17.79 -0.43 20.83
C LEU A 297 -17.80 -1.81 20.16
N ASP A 298 -18.98 -2.39 19.96
CA ASP A 298 -19.16 -3.69 19.31
C ASP A 298 -18.77 -3.66 17.82
N ASP A 299 -18.80 -2.48 17.19
CA ASP A 299 -18.44 -2.29 15.77
C ASP A 299 -16.94 -1.99 15.58
N ILE A 300 -16.17 -1.89 16.68
CA ILE A 300 -14.73 -1.64 16.65
C ILE A 300 -13.98 -2.96 16.54
N GLN A 301 -12.86 -2.97 15.81
CA GLN A 301 -11.94 -4.11 15.81
C GLN A 301 -11.47 -4.43 17.24
N LYS A 302 -12.03 -5.49 17.81
CA LYS A 302 -11.83 -5.90 19.21
C LYS A 302 -10.36 -5.99 19.58
N GLU A 303 -9.54 -6.56 18.70
CA GLU A 303 -8.10 -6.74 18.92
C GLU A 303 -7.33 -5.41 19.08
N ARG A 304 -7.77 -4.32 18.44
CA ARG A 304 -7.15 -2.98 18.57
C ARG A 304 -7.62 -2.24 19.81
N LEU A 305 -8.90 -2.38 20.12
CA LEU A 305 -9.47 -1.84 21.35
C LEU A 305 -8.81 -2.50 22.56
N ASP A 306 -8.63 -3.82 22.53
CA ASP A 306 -7.99 -4.58 23.60
C ASP A 306 -6.56 -4.07 23.89
N VAL A 307 -5.77 -3.74 22.86
CA VAL A 307 -4.45 -3.10 23.05
C VAL A 307 -4.55 -1.80 23.84
N MET A 308 -5.54 -0.95 23.52
CA MET A 308 -5.75 0.30 24.23
C MET A 308 -6.05 0.04 25.70
N LEU A 309 -6.96 -0.90 25.95
CA LEU A 309 -7.44 -1.26 27.27
C LEU A 309 -6.31 -1.85 28.12
N ASP A 310 -5.51 -2.75 27.56
CA ASP A 310 -4.39 -3.39 28.25
C ASP A 310 -3.33 -2.36 28.65
N ILE A 311 -2.89 -1.51 27.72
CA ILE A 311 -1.87 -0.49 28.01
C ILE A 311 -2.39 0.51 29.05
N LEU A 312 -3.66 0.92 28.98
CA LEU A 312 -4.24 1.85 29.95
C LEU A 312 -4.38 1.24 31.35
N LYS A 313 -4.72 -0.06 31.45
CA LYS A 313 -4.71 -0.79 32.72
C LYS A 313 -3.30 -0.90 33.29
N GLU A 314 -2.30 -1.19 32.46
CA GLU A 314 -0.90 -1.27 32.89
C GLU A 314 -0.35 0.07 33.38
N MET A 315 -0.81 1.19 32.81
CA MET A 315 -0.50 2.52 33.32
C MET A 315 -1.28 2.86 34.62
N GLY A 316 -2.11 1.96 35.14
CA GLY A 316 -2.88 2.12 36.37
C GLY A 316 -4.23 2.82 36.20
N GLY A 317 -4.74 2.93 34.97
CA GLY A 317 -6.07 3.46 34.69
C GLY A 317 -7.17 2.46 35.06
N LYS A 318 -8.26 2.94 35.67
CA LYS A 318 -9.48 2.15 35.86
C LYS A 318 -10.44 2.45 34.71
N ILE A 319 -10.89 1.40 34.03
CA ILE A 319 -11.67 1.52 32.80
C ILE A 319 -13.04 0.90 33.01
N ASP A 320 -14.07 1.70 32.75
CA ASP A 320 -15.47 1.27 32.71
C ASP A 320 -15.95 1.34 31.26
N LEU A 321 -16.43 0.21 30.73
CA LEU A 321 -16.95 0.12 29.37
C LEU A 321 -18.43 0.54 29.35
N GLU A 322 -18.77 1.48 28.46
CA GLU A 322 -20.13 1.94 28.21
C GLU A 322 -20.54 1.55 26.77
N LYS A 323 -21.84 1.58 26.45
CA LYS A 323 -22.34 1.13 25.14
C LYS A 323 -21.76 1.94 23.95
N GLU A 324 -21.53 3.24 24.15
CA GLU A 324 -21.10 4.18 23.11
C GLU A 324 -19.64 4.65 23.28
N GLY A 325 -18.90 4.06 24.22
CA GLY A 325 -17.56 4.54 24.56
C GLY A 325 -17.02 3.96 25.85
N LEU A 326 -15.98 4.57 26.41
CA LEU A 326 -15.32 4.10 27.62
C LEU A 326 -14.95 5.25 28.53
N SER A 327 -15.15 5.03 29.82
CA SER A 327 -14.79 5.98 30.87
C SER A 327 -13.50 5.51 31.53
N ILE A 328 -12.49 6.37 31.59
CA ILE A 328 -11.20 6.07 32.19
C ILE A 328 -10.94 7.04 33.32
N SER A 329 -10.64 6.50 34.50
CA SER A 329 -10.19 7.28 35.64
C SER A 329 -8.73 7.00 35.99
N GLY A 330 -8.07 8.05 36.50
CA GLY A 330 -6.72 8.00 37.04
C GLY A 330 -6.59 8.95 38.23
N THR A 331 -5.35 9.21 38.64
CA THR A 331 -5.05 10.04 39.83
C THR A 331 -5.48 11.50 39.69
N ARG A 332 -5.62 12.02 38.46
CA ARG A 332 -5.92 13.43 38.17
C ARG A 332 -7.35 13.68 37.64
N GLY A 333 -8.19 12.65 37.56
CA GLY A 333 -9.58 12.82 37.15
C GLY A 333 -10.10 11.67 36.30
N LEU A 334 -11.12 11.97 35.50
CA LEU A 334 -11.81 11.04 34.61
C LEU A 334 -12.02 11.67 33.23
N ILE A 335 -11.86 10.86 32.20
CA ILE A 335 -12.20 11.20 30.81
C ILE A 335 -13.20 10.18 30.26
N LYS A 336 -14.07 10.63 29.38
CA LYS A 336 -14.91 9.78 28.55
C LYS A 336 -14.33 9.75 27.15
N ILE A 337 -14.14 8.57 26.59
CA ILE A 337 -13.65 8.33 25.25
C ILE A 337 -14.80 7.80 24.41
N VAL A 338 -14.99 8.39 23.24
CA VAL A 338 -15.90 7.89 22.21
C VAL A 338 -15.12 7.72 20.93
N PHE A 339 -15.49 6.74 20.12
CA PHE A 339 -14.84 6.50 18.83
C PHE A 339 -15.68 7.10 17.73
N VAL A 340 -15.02 7.70 16.74
CA VAL A 340 -15.70 8.36 15.63
C VAL A 340 -15.08 7.94 14.30
N ASP A 341 -15.93 7.86 13.29
CA ASP A 341 -15.52 7.64 11.91
C ASP A 341 -15.12 8.97 11.25
N SER A 342 -14.08 9.58 11.83
CA SER A 342 -13.48 10.86 11.43
C SER A 342 -11.98 10.67 11.23
N ASP A 343 -11.36 11.55 10.45
CA ASP A 343 -9.92 11.54 10.21
C ASP A 343 -9.11 12.12 11.40
N LYS A 344 -9.78 12.84 12.32
CA LYS A 344 -9.14 13.57 13.41
C LYS A 344 -9.75 13.21 14.75
N SER A 345 -8.88 12.92 15.72
CA SER A 345 -9.24 12.85 17.12
C SER A 345 -9.36 14.26 17.69
N THR A 346 -10.45 14.55 18.41
CA THR A 346 -10.73 15.87 19.00
C THR A 346 -10.98 15.73 20.48
N GLN A 347 -10.70 16.80 21.23
CA GLN A 347 -10.95 16.84 22.66
C GLN A 347 -11.86 18.03 22.96
N ASP A 348 -12.91 17.78 23.74
CA ASP A 348 -13.80 18.81 24.26
C ASP A 348 -14.09 18.53 25.75
N GLY A 349 -13.60 19.41 26.63
CA GLY A 349 -13.66 19.17 28.07
C GLY A 349 -13.13 17.77 28.40
N ASN A 350 -13.86 16.99 29.21
CA ASN A 350 -13.53 15.61 29.59
C ASN A 350 -13.88 14.55 28.54
N LEU A 351 -14.45 14.95 27.41
CA LEU A 351 -14.72 14.06 26.28
C LEU A 351 -13.53 14.05 25.32
N VAL A 352 -13.09 12.85 24.94
CA VAL A 352 -12.06 12.61 23.93
C VAL A 352 -12.71 11.79 22.82
N LYS A 353 -12.80 12.37 21.62
CA LYS A 353 -13.23 11.66 20.42
C LYS A 353 -11.99 11.08 19.74
N ILE A 354 -11.92 9.76 19.59
CA ILE A 354 -10.82 9.08 18.93
C ILE A 354 -11.26 8.65 17.53
N ALA A 355 -10.51 9.10 16.53
CA ALA A 355 -10.65 8.62 15.16
C ALA A 355 -10.35 7.11 15.09
N MET A 356 -11.22 6.33 14.43
CA MET A 356 -11.00 4.89 14.22
C MET A 356 -9.68 4.61 13.49
N SER A 357 -9.31 5.46 12.52
CA SER A 357 -8.03 5.38 11.81
C SER A 357 -6.80 5.51 12.73
N ALA A 358 -6.94 6.15 13.89
CA ALA A 358 -5.85 6.29 14.84
C ALA A 358 -5.57 4.99 15.63
N LEU A 359 -6.53 4.06 15.70
CA LEU A 359 -6.32 2.74 16.31
C LEU A 359 -5.54 1.79 15.39
N GLU A 360 -5.40 2.13 14.12
CA GLU A 360 -4.72 1.33 13.10
C GLU A 360 -3.29 1.80 12.82
N ASP A 361 -2.93 3.00 13.29
CA ASP A 361 -1.63 3.64 13.09
C ASP A 361 -0.91 3.73 14.45
N PRO A 362 0.06 2.83 14.75
CA PRO A 362 0.68 2.73 16.08
C PRO A 362 1.24 4.07 16.62
N PRO A 363 1.90 4.91 15.80
CA PRO A 363 2.26 6.28 16.17
C PRO A 363 1.10 7.17 16.63
N ARG A 364 -0.01 7.22 15.87
CA ARG A 364 -1.20 8.01 16.26
C ARG A 364 -1.81 7.46 17.55
N PHE A 365 -1.78 6.14 17.69
CA PHE A 365 -2.22 5.47 18.90
C PHE A 365 -1.32 5.87 20.09
N ALA A 366 0.00 5.93 19.92
CA ALA A 366 0.92 6.39 20.95
C ALA A 366 0.63 7.83 21.40
N GLU A 367 0.34 8.73 20.45
CA GLU A 367 -0.04 10.12 20.76
C GLU A 367 -1.31 10.20 21.61
N ILE A 368 -2.32 9.39 21.27
CA ILE A 368 -3.57 9.28 22.03
C ILE A 368 -3.30 8.76 23.45
N LEU A 369 -2.56 7.66 23.57
CA LEU A 369 -2.22 7.08 24.88
C LEU A 369 -1.41 8.07 25.73
N PHE A 370 -0.49 8.83 25.11
CA PHE A 370 0.28 9.85 25.79
C PHE A 370 -0.60 11.00 26.30
N MET A 371 -1.56 11.44 25.48
CA MET A 371 -2.55 12.46 25.86
C MET A 371 -3.35 11.99 27.08
N ILE A 372 -3.89 10.76 27.03
CA ILE A 372 -4.66 10.16 28.12
C ILE A 372 -3.79 10.05 29.39
N LYS A 373 -2.57 9.52 29.25
CA LYS A 373 -1.59 9.38 30.34
C LYS A 373 -1.35 10.69 31.06
N LYS A 374 -1.00 11.75 30.32
CA LYS A 374 -0.69 13.08 30.87
C LYS A 374 -1.88 13.66 31.63
N ARG A 375 -3.07 13.48 31.08
CA ARG A 375 -4.30 14.07 31.60
C ARG A 375 -4.81 13.39 32.86
N LEU A 376 -4.79 12.06 32.87
CA LEU A 376 -5.25 11.27 34.00
C LEU A 376 -4.17 11.07 35.08
N GLY A 377 -2.92 11.50 34.82
CA GLY A 377 -1.81 11.29 35.74
C GLY A 377 -1.50 9.81 35.93
N LEU A 378 -1.52 9.05 34.84
CA LEU A 378 -1.20 7.63 34.85
C LEU A 378 0.31 7.41 34.95
N LEU A 379 0.72 6.18 35.29
CA LEU A 379 2.13 5.80 35.42
C LEU A 379 2.89 6.03 34.10
N ASP A 380 4.13 6.48 34.24
CA ASP A 380 4.99 6.74 33.09
C ASP A 380 5.58 5.44 32.55
N LEU A 381 4.93 4.88 31.53
CA LEU A 381 5.43 3.72 30.80
C LEU A 381 6.02 4.14 29.44
N PRO A 382 7.05 3.43 28.93
CA PRO A 382 7.58 3.65 27.59
C PRO A 382 6.55 3.18 26.55
N LEU A 383 5.64 4.08 26.15
CA LEU A 383 4.48 3.76 25.31
C LEU A 383 4.84 3.08 23.99
N GLU A 384 5.96 3.48 23.36
CA GLU A 384 6.45 2.83 22.13
C GLU A 384 6.75 1.34 22.36
N ASN A 385 7.36 0.99 23.50
CA ASN A 385 7.70 -0.38 23.84
C ASN A 385 6.44 -1.20 24.19
N MET A 386 5.49 -0.56 24.89
CA MET A 386 4.22 -1.17 25.26
C MET A 386 3.38 -1.47 24.01
N LEU A 387 3.20 -0.48 23.14
CA LEU A 387 2.50 -0.65 21.87
C LEU A 387 3.10 -1.79 21.06
N SER A 388 4.42 -1.81 20.87
CA SER A 388 5.08 -2.83 20.06
C SER A 388 4.86 -4.26 20.59
N GLN A 389 4.83 -4.43 21.92
CA GLN A 389 4.58 -5.72 22.56
C GLN A 389 3.13 -6.18 22.36
N HIS A 390 2.17 -5.29 22.59
CA HIS A 390 0.74 -5.62 22.51
C HIS A 390 0.18 -5.59 21.08
N TRP A 391 0.85 -4.95 20.12
CA TRP A 391 0.33 -4.75 18.75
C TRP A 391 -0.02 -6.09 18.08
N PRO A 392 -1.28 -6.33 17.68
CA PRO A 392 -1.66 -7.54 16.98
C PRO A 392 -1.17 -7.50 15.54
N ILE A 393 -0.91 -8.69 14.98
CA ILE A 393 -0.57 -8.85 13.57
C ILE A 393 -1.86 -9.23 12.82
N ILE A 394 -2.56 -8.22 12.28
CA ILE A 394 -3.81 -8.40 11.51
C ILE A 394 -3.52 -8.31 10.01
N SER A 395 -2.63 -7.39 9.64
CA SER A 395 -2.19 -7.09 8.26
C SER A 395 -0.68 -7.29 8.07
N ASP A 396 -0.23 -7.27 6.82
CA ASP A 396 1.21 -7.31 6.50
C ASP A 396 1.96 -6.06 6.99
N SER A 397 1.30 -4.90 7.02
CA SER A 397 1.86 -3.68 7.63
C SER A 397 2.11 -3.86 9.13
N ASP A 398 1.24 -4.59 9.84
CA ASP A 398 1.46 -4.88 11.27
C ASP A 398 2.63 -5.82 11.48
N LEU A 399 2.75 -6.82 10.60
CA LEU A 399 3.85 -7.77 10.63
C LEU A 399 5.17 -7.05 10.41
N GLN A 400 5.23 -6.16 9.41
CA GLN A 400 6.40 -5.33 9.15
C GLN A 400 6.75 -4.45 10.36
N TYR A 401 5.77 -3.75 10.94
CA TYR A 401 5.96 -2.92 12.13
C TYR A 401 6.52 -3.72 13.32
N VAL A 402 5.89 -4.86 13.65
CA VAL A 402 6.33 -5.71 14.77
C VAL A 402 7.76 -6.21 14.55
N ILE A 403 8.09 -6.69 13.35
CA ILE A 403 9.40 -7.24 13.03
C ILE A 403 10.46 -6.14 13.02
N GLN A 404 10.19 -5.02 12.36
CA GLN A 404 11.16 -3.95 12.22
C GLN A 404 11.43 -3.28 13.58
N THR A 405 10.40 -3.14 14.43
CA THR A 405 10.57 -2.67 15.79
C THR A 405 11.40 -3.66 16.63
N ALA A 406 11.14 -4.98 16.54
CA ALA A 406 11.97 -5.98 17.22
C ALA A 406 13.45 -5.95 16.78
N ILE A 407 13.71 -5.83 15.46
CA ILE A 407 15.06 -5.69 14.90
C ILE A 407 15.75 -4.44 15.47
N SER A 408 15.04 -3.30 15.54
CA SER A 408 15.60 -2.04 16.02
C SER A 408 16.08 -2.12 17.48
N TRP A 409 15.37 -2.91 18.29
CA TRP A 409 15.70 -3.13 19.70
C TRP A 409 16.76 -4.19 19.92
N TRP A 410 17.03 -5.08 18.95
CA TRP A 410 17.92 -6.22 19.14
C TRP A 410 19.30 -5.86 19.70
N SER A 411 19.94 -4.83 19.15
CA SER A 411 21.29 -4.45 19.58
C SER A 411 21.35 -3.82 20.97
N HIS A 412 20.23 -3.25 21.44
CA HIS A 412 20.16 -2.50 22.70
C HIS A 412 19.50 -3.31 23.82
N ASN A 413 18.50 -4.12 23.49
CA ASN A 413 17.73 -4.94 24.42
C ASN A 413 17.18 -6.20 23.71
N PRO A 414 17.98 -7.27 23.61
CA PRO A 414 17.57 -8.55 23.00
C PRO A 414 16.34 -9.19 23.65
N VAL A 415 16.17 -8.99 24.96
CA VAL A 415 15.03 -9.52 25.72
C VAL A 415 13.74 -8.84 25.28
N LEU A 416 13.75 -7.50 25.18
CA LEU A 416 12.61 -6.73 24.67
C LEU A 416 12.31 -7.07 23.22
N ALA A 417 13.33 -7.19 22.36
CA ALA A 417 13.16 -7.60 20.96
C ALA A 417 12.43 -8.95 20.86
N SER A 418 12.79 -9.91 21.71
CA SER A 418 12.11 -11.22 21.78
C SER A 418 10.68 -11.11 22.32
N LYS A 419 10.42 -10.23 23.30
CA LYS A 419 9.06 -9.96 23.80
C LYS A 419 8.16 -9.32 22.74
N ILE A 420 8.69 -8.40 21.93
CA ILE A 420 7.93 -7.73 20.85
C ILE A 420 7.36 -8.73 19.84
N LEU A 421 8.10 -9.79 19.50
CA LEU A 421 7.60 -10.84 18.61
C LEU A 421 6.41 -11.61 19.20
N GLY A 422 6.14 -11.47 20.50
CA GLY A 422 5.03 -12.11 21.23
C GLY A 422 5.12 -13.64 21.23
N ASP A 423 4.23 -14.31 21.94
CA ASP A 423 4.17 -15.77 22.01
C ASP A 423 2.99 -16.33 21.19
N GLY A 424 2.96 -17.66 20.99
CA GLY A 424 1.86 -18.34 20.31
C GLY A 424 1.60 -17.83 18.88
N LYS A 425 0.37 -17.38 18.61
CA LYS A 425 -0.08 -16.98 17.26
C LYS A 425 0.78 -15.86 16.63
N LYS A 426 1.20 -14.87 17.43
CA LYS A 426 2.02 -13.75 16.96
C LYS A 426 3.39 -14.24 16.48
N PHE A 427 4.02 -15.11 17.28
CA PHE A 427 5.30 -15.72 16.93
C PHE A 427 5.22 -16.64 15.70
N SER A 428 4.15 -17.44 15.59
CA SER A 428 3.94 -18.33 14.44
C SER A 428 3.88 -17.56 13.12
N LYS A 429 3.16 -16.43 13.07
CA LYS A 429 3.09 -15.56 11.88
C LYS A 429 4.47 -15.01 11.49
N VAL A 430 5.27 -14.59 12.47
CA VAL A 430 6.65 -14.11 12.22
C VAL A 430 7.54 -15.22 11.68
N LYS A 431 7.44 -16.45 12.22
CA LYS A 431 8.20 -17.61 11.73
C LYS A 431 7.83 -17.99 10.30
N GLU A 432 6.54 -18.06 10.02
CA GLU A 432 6.04 -18.37 8.67
C GLU A 432 6.58 -17.38 7.65
N TRP A 433 6.51 -16.09 7.97
CA TRP A 433 7.02 -15.02 7.09
C TRP A 433 8.54 -15.11 6.89
N ASN A 434 9.32 -15.33 7.95
CA ASN A 434 10.76 -15.52 7.84
C ASN A 434 11.14 -16.75 6.98
N ASN A 435 10.35 -17.83 7.04
CA ASN A 435 10.55 -18.99 6.19
C ASN A 435 10.24 -18.68 4.72
N LYS A 436 9.13 -17.99 4.43
CA LYS A 436 8.80 -17.55 3.06
C LYS A 436 9.90 -16.67 2.45
N ILE A 437 10.58 -15.83 3.24
CA ILE A 437 11.72 -15.05 2.74
C ILE A 437 12.94 -15.94 2.46
N LYS A 438 13.28 -16.87 3.35
CA LYS A 438 14.39 -17.81 3.13
C LYS A 438 14.17 -18.69 1.90
N GLU A 439 12.92 -19.04 1.62
CA GLU A 439 12.50 -19.79 0.44
C GLU A 439 12.45 -18.93 -0.83
N GLY A 440 12.74 -17.62 -0.74
CA GLY A 440 12.71 -16.71 -1.88
C GLY A 440 11.31 -16.35 -2.38
N LYS A 441 10.25 -16.75 -1.67
CA LYS A 441 8.84 -16.51 -2.03
C LYS A 441 8.41 -15.07 -1.76
N ILE A 442 9.08 -14.38 -0.84
CA ILE A 442 8.83 -12.98 -0.48
C ILE A 442 10.15 -12.23 -0.46
N ARG A 443 10.22 -11.08 -1.13
CA ARG A 443 11.34 -10.14 -1.01
C ARG A 443 11.10 -9.24 0.20
N SER A 444 12.12 -9.04 1.04
CA SER A 444 12.02 -8.18 2.23
C SER A 444 13.23 -7.26 2.33
N SER A 445 12.98 -6.00 2.68
CA SER A 445 14.02 -5.00 2.98
C SER A 445 14.46 -5.01 4.45
N LEU A 446 13.89 -5.89 5.28
CA LEU A 446 14.23 -5.99 6.70
C LEU A 446 15.53 -6.77 6.89
N ASP A 447 16.24 -6.51 7.98
CA ASP A 447 17.45 -7.26 8.36
C ASP A 447 17.06 -8.69 8.80
N THR A 448 16.90 -9.57 7.82
CA THR A 448 16.50 -10.97 8.01
C THR A 448 17.54 -11.78 8.77
N VAL A 449 18.81 -11.36 8.75
CA VAL A 449 19.88 -11.98 9.54
C VAL A 449 19.62 -11.71 11.02
N THR A 450 19.36 -10.47 11.39
CA THR A 450 19.02 -10.10 12.77
C THR A 450 17.70 -10.73 13.20
N LEU A 451 16.66 -10.71 12.36
CA LEU A 451 15.41 -11.42 12.65
C LEU A 451 15.63 -12.90 12.93
N GLY A 452 16.44 -13.57 12.11
CA GLY A 452 16.80 -14.97 12.32
C GLY A 452 17.48 -15.23 13.67
N LYS A 453 18.28 -14.28 14.18
CA LYS A 453 18.89 -14.36 15.51
C LYS A 453 17.84 -14.20 16.63
N ILE A 454 16.92 -13.24 16.50
CA ILE A 454 15.83 -13.02 17.47
C ILE A 454 14.96 -14.27 17.58
N ILE A 455 14.55 -14.85 16.43
CA ILE A 455 13.73 -16.07 16.37
C ILE A 455 14.44 -17.22 17.07
N LYS A 456 15.72 -17.48 16.74
CA LYS A 456 16.50 -18.55 17.37
C LYS A 456 16.64 -18.39 18.87
N GLN A 457 16.89 -17.16 19.35
CA GLN A 457 16.96 -16.90 20.79
C GLN A 457 15.60 -17.19 21.45
N LYS A 458 14.51 -16.78 20.82
CA LYS A 458 13.17 -17.03 21.34
C LYS A 458 12.82 -18.51 21.39
N GLU A 459 13.12 -19.27 20.34
CA GLU A 459 12.96 -20.73 20.32
C GLU A 459 13.76 -21.40 21.43
N SER A 460 15.00 -20.94 21.65
CA SER A 460 15.85 -21.45 22.74
C SER A 460 15.29 -21.15 24.13
N ASN A 461 14.58 -20.03 24.29
CA ASN A 461 13.94 -19.65 25.55
C ASN A 461 12.61 -20.37 25.79
N MET A 462 11.94 -20.88 24.74
CA MET A 462 10.71 -21.69 24.88
C MET A 462 11.00 -23.16 25.20
N LEU A 463 12.24 -23.62 24.99
CA LEU A 463 12.71 -24.97 25.31
C LEU A 463 13.26 -25.09 26.74
N LYS A 464 13.35 -23.98 27.48
CA LYS A 464 13.72 -23.90 28.89
C LYS A 464 12.47 -23.60 29.70
#